data_AF-A0A2J5PEE0-F1
#
_entry.id   AF-A0A2J5PEE0-F1
#
_cell.length_a   1.000
_cell.length_b   1.000
_cell.length_c   1.000
_cell.angle_alpha   90.00
_cell.angle_beta   90.00
_cell.angle_gamma   90.00
#
_symmetry.space_group_name_H-M   'P 1'
#
loop_
_entity.id
_entity.type
_entity.pdbx_description
1 polymer ?
#
loop_
_entity_poly.entity_id
_entity_poly.type
_entity_poly.pdbx_seq_one_letter_code
_entity_poly.pdbx_strand_id
1 'polypeptide(L)'
;VKPISGRCGNNIDLIGPQDEVLDKTSGQFFDRKNIYQQLWCLPKVDGKYIQVCTFTVGGNYGGTCLRGDDSLVVKKESDIEPLIVLKDTDSR
;
A
#
# COMPACT_ATOMS: atom_id res chain seq x y z
N VAL A 1 -7.35 -5.20 8.91
CA VAL A 1 -7.97 -4.26 9.87
C VAL A 1 -7.28 -2.91 9.75
N LYS A 2 -8.04 -1.80 9.67
CA LYS A 2 -7.45 -0.46 9.52
C LYS A 2 -8.20 0.56 10.38
N PRO A 3 -7.52 1.42 11.17
CA PRO A 3 -8.17 2.50 11.90
C PRO A 3 -8.70 3.58 10.95
N ILE A 4 -9.92 4.06 11.19
CA ILE A 4 -10.61 5.02 10.29
C ILE A 4 -9.89 6.37 10.12
N SER A 5 -9.08 6.76 11.11
CA SER A 5 -8.32 8.01 11.11
C SER A 5 -6.81 7.78 11.18
N GLY A 6 -6.36 6.55 10.88
CA GLY A 6 -4.94 6.24 10.79
C GLY A 6 -4.31 6.71 9.48
N ARG A 7 -2.98 6.63 9.43
CA ARG A 7 -2.15 6.98 8.28
C ARG A 7 -0.79 6.29 8.37
N CYS A 8 -0.01 6.37 7.30
CA CYS A 8 1.40 5.92 7.27
C CYS A 8 1.60 4.43 7.59
N GLY A 9 0.61 3.58 7.31
CA GLY A 9 0.72 2.14 7.61
C GLY A 9 0.68 1.80 9.09
N ASN A 10 0.30 2.73 9.98
CA ASN A 10 0.21 2.48 11.42
C ASN A 10 -1.03 1.66 11.80
N ASN A 11 -0.86 0.71 12.73
CA ASN A 11 -1.94 -0.12 13.29
C ASN A 11 -2.73 -0.89 12.23
N ILE A 12 -2.04 -1.46 11.25
CA ILE A 12 -2.61 -2.29 10.20
C ILE A 12 -2.39 -3.75 10.58
N ASP A 13 -3.46 -4.52 10.59
CA ASP A 13 -3.40 -5.98 10.75
C ASP A 13 -3.83 -6.61 9.41
N LEU A 14 -2.99 -7.46 8.82
CA LEU A 14 -3.32 -8.25 7.65
C LEU A 14 -3.66 -9.67 8.08
N ILE A 15 -4.88 -10.11 7.82
CA ILE A 15 -5.38 -11.44 8.17
C ILE A 15 -5.64 -12.20 6.88
N GLY A 16 -5.02 -13.36 6.76
CA GLY A 16 -5.14 -14.24 5.61
C GLY A 16 -6.40 -15.09 5.62
N PRO A 17 -6.63 -15.90 4.58
CA PRO A 17 -7.88 -16.65 4.41
C PRO A 17 -8.10 -17.78 5.43
N GLN A 18 -7.06 -18.18 6.16
CA GLN A 18 -7.10 -19.21 7.20
C GLN A 18 -6.98 -18.59 8.61
N ASP A 19 -7.41 -17.34 8.77
CA ASP A 19 -7.32 -16.54 10.00
C ASP A 19 -5.88 -16.34 10.52
N GLU A 20 -4.87 -16.56 9.67
CA GLU A 20 -3.47 -16.31 9.99
C GLU A 20 -3.13 -14.82 9.93
N VAL A 21 -2.31 -14.34 10.87
CA VAL A 21 -1.81 -12.97 10.82
C VAL A 21 -0.62 -12.93 9.86
N LEU A 22 -0.82 -12.35 8.68
CA LEU A 22 0.21 -12.19 7.64
C LEU A 22 1.20 -11.08 7.98
N ASP A 23 0.72 -9.99 8.56
CA ASP A 23 1.54 -8.86 9.00
C ASP A 23 0.77 -8.03 10.04
N LYS A 24 1.52 -7.32 10.89
CA LYS A 24 0.96 -6.40 11.89
C LYS A 24 1.92 -5.25 12.17
N THR A 25 1.41 -4.03 12.05
CA THR A 25 2.20 -2.82 12.36
C THR A 25 1.72 -2.14 13.65
N SER A 26 2.66 -1.56 14.39
CA SER A 26 2.35 -0.72 15.56
C SER A 26 2.02 0.73 15.18
N GLY A 27 1.56 1.53 16.14
CA GLY A 27 1.36 2.96 15.95
C GLY A 27 0.40 3.59 16.97
N GLN A 28 0.16 4.89 16.80
CA GLN A 28 -0.58 5.74 17.74
C GLN A 28 -2.11 5.77 17.54
N PHE A 29 -2.69 4.90 16.71
CA PHE A 29 -4.11 4.88 16.38
C PHE A 29 -4.84 3.64 16.91
N PHE A 30 -4.27 2.96 17.91
CA PHE A 30 -4.80 1.69 18.44
C PHE A 30 -6.18 1.83 19.12
N ASP A 31 -6.55 3.04 19.55
CA ASP A 31 -7.80 3.35 20.24
C ASP A 31 -8.93 3.80 19.27
N ARG A 32 -8.65 3.84 17.97
CA ARG A 32 -9.60 4.31 16.96
C ARG A 32 -10.49 3.17 16.48
N LYS A 33 -11.72 3.52 16.07
CA LYS A 33 -12.61 2.58 15.39
C LYS A 33 -11.94 2.05 14.13
N ASN A 34 -12.20 0.78 13.82
CA ASN A 34 -11.64 0.11 12.66
C ASN A 34 -12.67 -0.08 11.55
N ILE A 35 -12.16 -0.22 10.33
CA ILE A 35 -12.87 -0.81 9.20
C ILE A 35 -12.16 -2.07 8.74
N TYR A 36 -12.93 -2.93 8.08
CA TYR A 36 -12.48 -4.19 7.50
C TYR A 36 -12.64 -4.09 5.99
N GLN A 37 -11.51 -4.25 5.30
CA GLN A 37 -11.45 -4.29 3.84
C GLN A 37 -11.03 -5.70 3.45
N GLN A 38 -11.61 -6.23 2.37
CA GLN A 38 -11.17 -7.50 1.78
C GLN A 38 -9.65 -7.47 1.52
N LEU A 39 -8.98 -8.57 1.85
CA LEU A 39 -7.54 -8.70 1.64
C LEU A 39 -7.23 -8.69 0.14
N TRP A 40 -6.31 -7.80 -0.26
CA TRP A 40 -5.71 -7.76 -1.58
C TRP A 40 -4.25 -7.32 -1.45
N CYS A 41 -3.35 -8.29 -1.40
CA CYS A 41 -1.93 -8.03 -1.16
C CYS A 41 -1.30 -7.28 -2.34
N LEU A 42 -0.26 -6.49 -2.03
CA LEU A 42 0.57 -5.85 -3.05
C LEU A 42 1.32 -6.91 -3.87
N PRO A 43 1.54 -6.69 -5.17
CA PRO A 43 2.42 -7.54 -5.95
C PRO A 43 3.88 -7.35 -5.49
N LYS A 44 4.66 -8.43 -5.56
CA LYS A 44 6.10 -8.40 -5.30
C LYS A 44 6.85 -8.37 -6.64
N VAL A 45 7.64 -7.33 -6.86
CA VAL A 45 8.45 -7.12 -8.07
C VAL A 45 9.88 -6.80 -7.64
N ASP A 46 10.85 -7.51 -8.19
CA ASP A 46 12.28 -7.35 -7.87
C ASP A 46 12.59 -7.30 -6.37
N GLY A 47 11.92 -8.17 -5.61
CA GLY A 47 12.16 -8.34 -4.18
C GLY A 47 11.38 -7.41 -3.25
N LYS A 48 10.70 -6.38 -3.77
CA LYS A 48 9.89 -5.44 -2.97
C LYS A 48 8.40 -5.55 -3.29
N TYR A 49 7.56 -5.26 -2.30
CA TYR A 49 6.13 -5.06 -2.51
C TYR A 49 5.89 -3.65 -3.04
N ILE A 50 5.29 -3.56 -4.22
CA ILE A 50 5.14 -2.30 -4.95
C ILE A 50 3.70 -1.81 -4.89
N GLN A 51 3.51 -0.62 -4.33
CA GLN A 51 2.24 0.10 -4.33
C GLN A 51 2.27 1.22 -5.37
N VAL A 52 1.23 1.28 -6.20
CA VAL A 52 0.99 2.40 -7.11
C VAL A 52 0.22 3.49 -6.37
N CYS A 53 0.71 4.73 -6.45
CA CYS A 53 0.04 5.91 -5.93
C CYS A 53 -0.24 6.88 -7.07
N THR A 54 -1.42 7.51 -7.08
CA THR A 54 -1.75 8.59 -8.00
C THR A 54 -1.98 9.88 -7.25
N PHE A 55 -1.67 11.01 -7.89
CA PHE A 55 -1.93 12.33 -7.35
C PHE A 55 -3.20 12.90 -7.95
N THR A 56 -3.95 13.65 -7.15
CA THR A 56 -5.08 14.45 -7.59
C THR A 56 -4.77 15.94 -7.43
N VAL A 57 -4.86 16.72 -8.51
CA VAL A 57 -4.64 18.17 -8.51
C VAL A 57 -5.90 18.85 -9.04
N GLY A 58 -6.57 19.63 -8.20
CA GLY A 58 -7.87 20.25 -8.56
C GLY A 58 -8.95 19.23 -8.94
N GLY A 59 -8.91 18.02 -8.37
CA GLY A 59 -9.86 16.94 -8.68
C GLY A 59 -9.49 16.08 -9.92
N ASN A 60 -8.41 16.40 -10.63
CA ASN A 60 -7.97 15.67 -11.82
C ASN A 60 -6.72 14.83 -11.53
N TYR A 61 -6.50 13.77 -12.30
CA TYR A 61 -5.25 13.00 -12.26
C TYR A 61 -4.05 13.91 -12.56
N GLY A 62 -3.07 13.91 -11.66
CA GLY A 62 -1.89 14.77 -11.71
C GLY A 62 -0.56 14.03 -11.81
N GLY A 63 -0.55 12.70 -11.81
CA GLY A 63 0.67 11.90 -11.92
C GLY A 63 0.61 10.61 -11.11
N THR A 64 1.65 9.78 -11.28
CA THR A 64 1.80 8.48 -10.61
C THR A 64 3.20 8.37 -10.00
N CYS A 65 3.32 7.70 -8.85
CA CYS A 65 4.59 7.25 -8.30
C CYS A 65 4.45 5.84 -7.71
N LEU A 66 5.60 5.21 -7.43
CA LEU A 66 5.65 3.91 -6.76
C LEU A 66 6.20 4.06 -5.34
N ARG A 67 5.64 3.29 -4.41
CA ARG A 67 6.19 3.06 -3.07
C ARG A 67 6.59 1.60 -2.93
N GLY A 68 7.82 1.36 -2.49
CA GLY A 68 8.37 0.01 -2.28
C GLY A 68 8.61 -0.28 -0.81
N ASP A 69 8.20 -1.46 -0.34
CA ASP A 69 8.46 -1.93 1.03
C ASP A 69 8.84 -3.42 1.01
N ASP A 70 9.66 -3.86 1.97
CA ASP A 70 10.02 -5.27 2.11
C ASP A 70 8.87 -6.12 2.70
N SER A 71 7.90 -5.46 3.33
CA SER A 71 6.69 -6.05 3.91
C SER A 71 5.43 -5.71 3.10
N LEU A 72 4.31 -6.36 3.45
CA LEU A 72 3.03 -6.17 2.76
C LEU A 72 2.38 -4.81 3.07
N VAL A 73 2.81 -4.11 4.13
CA VAL A 73 2.27 -2.81 4.54
C VAL A 73 3.27 -1.70 4.25
N VAL A 74 2.92 -0.82 3.30
CA VAL A 74 3.66 0.43 3.03
C VAL A 74 3.50 1.42 4.20
N LYS A 75 4.62 1.97 4.65
CA LYS A 75 4.79 2.85 5.81
C LYS A 75 5.27 4.24 5.40
N LYS A 76 5.55 5.10 6.38
CA LYS A 76 6.11 6.45 6.12
C LYS A 76 7.52 6.35 5.53
N GLU A 77 8.30 5.41 6.04
CA GLU A 77 9.70 5.16 5.75
C GLU A 77 9.94 4.33 4.49
N SER A 78 8.89 3.72 3.91
CA SER A 78 9.01 2.98 2.64
C SER A 78 9.54 3.88 1.54
N ASP A 79 10.40 3.33 0.68
CA ASP A 79 11.09 4.09 -0.35
C ASP A 79 10.13 4.59 -1.44
N ILE A 80 10.61 5.59 -2.19
CA ILE A 80 10.04 5.99 -3.47
C ILE A 80 10.83 5.25 -4.54
N GLU A 81 10.16 4.40 -5.32
CA GLU A 81 10.80 3.66 -6.39
C GLU A 81 10.75 4.46 -7.70
N PRO A 82 11.87 4.55 -8.46
CA PRO A 82 11.86 5.17 -9.78
C PRO A 82 10.86 4.52 -10.73
N LEU A 83 10.04 5.32 -11.39
CA LEU A 83 9.03 4.88 -12.34
C LEU A 83 9.21 5.56 -13.69
N ILE A 84 9.24 4.78 -14.76
CA ILE A 84 9.21 5.27 -16.15
C ILE A 84 8.01 4.63 -16.84
N VAL A 85 7.14 5.45 -17.44
CA VAL A 85 6.05 4.96 -18.28
C VAL A 85 6.58 4.75 -19.68
N LEU A 86 6.52 3.51 -20.15
CA LEU A 86 6.81 3.16 -21.53
C LEU A 86 5.50 3.11 -22.30
N LYS A 87 5.53 3.53 -23.57
CA LYS A 87 4.40 3.26 -24.46
C LYS A 87 4.37 1.76 -24.72
N ASP A 88 3.16 1.22 -24.78
CA ASP A 88 3.00 -0.13 -25.28
C ASP A 88 3.48 -0.14 -26.75
N THR A 89 4.49 -0.94 -27.05
CA THR A 89 4.85 -1.24 -28.43
C THR A 89 3.91 -2.35 -28.84
N ASP A 90 2.99 -2.11 -29.80
CA ASP A 90 1.97 -3.07 -30.26
C ASP A 90 2.44 -4.54 -30.15
N SER A 91 2.08 -5.19 -29.04
CA SER A 91 2.39 -6.57 -28.74
C SER A 91 1.08 -7.35 -28.73
N ARG A 92 0.61 -7.68 -29.94
CA ARG A 92 -0.33 -8.78 -30.16
C ARG A 92 0.43 -10.03 -30.56
#